data_AF-A0A0D6EJY4-F1
#
_entry.id   AF-A0A0D6EJY4-F1
#
_cell.length_a   1.000
_cell.length_b   1.000
_cell.length_c   1.000
_cell.angle_alpha   90.00
_cell.angle_beta   90.00
_cell.angle_gamma   90.00
#
_symmetry.space_group_name_H-M   'P 1'
#
loop_
_entity.id
_entity.type
_entity.pdbx_description
1 polymer ?
#
loop_
_entity_poly.entity_id
_entity_poly.type
_entity_poly.pdbx_seq_one_letter_code
_entity_poly.pdbx_strand_id
1 'polypeptide(L)'
;MASDPDFAKIHAFAIRLAREAGAMILEGSSKRSSSTSTIDAPDTKKNRVDLVTETDQAVEAFIKTEIAREYPTFKFIGEESFAGGERVDLTDDPTFIVDPIDGTTNFASSGTLR
;
A
#
# COMPACT_ATOMS: atom_id res chain seq x y z
N MET A 1 -30.42 -0.61 -14.70
CA MET A 1 -29.16 0.15 -14.83
C MET A 1 -28.71 0.45 -13.41
N ALA A 2 -27.53 0.00 -13.01
CA ALA A 2 -26.94 0.47 -11.76
C ALA A 2 -26.82 2.00 -11.85
N SER A 3 -27.20 2.71 -10.79
CA SER A 3 -27.00 4.16 -10.71
C SER A 3 -25.51 4.46 -10.82
N ASP A 4 -25.16 5.54 -11.52
CA ASP A 4 -23.78 6.01 -11.61
C ASP A 4 -23.18 6.19 -10.20
N PRO A 5 -21.87 5.90 -10.03
CA PRO A 5 -21.20 6.09 -8.75
C PRO A 5 -21.28 7.55 -8.27
N ASP A 6 -21.53 7.73 -6.97
CA ASP A 6 -21.44 9.05 -6.35
C ASP A 6 -19.97 9.45 -6.19
N PHE A 7 -19.41 10.12 -7.20
CA PHE A 7 -18.01 10.53 -7.22
C PHE A 7 -17.63 11.47 -6.08
N ALA A 8 -18.57 12.28 -5.56
CA ALA A 8 -18.29 13.16 -4.43
C ALA A 8 -18.06 12.35 -3.15
N LYS A 9 -18.86 11.30 -2.93
CA LYS A 9 -18.66 10.38 -1.81
C LYS A 9 -17.38 9.56 -1.96
N ILE A 10 -17.11 9.03 -3.16
CA ILE A 10 -15.89 8.26 -3.45
C ILE A 10 -14.64 9.12 -3.20
N HIS A 11 -14.67 10.38 -3.64
CA HIS A 11 -13.56 11.31 -3.42
C HIS A 11 -13.33 11.62 -1.93
N ALA A 12 -14.41 11.89 -1.17
CA ALA A 12 -14.30 12.11 0.27
C ALA A 12 -13.78 10.86 1.01
N PHE A 13 -14.22 9.68 0.59
CA PHE A 13 -13.74 8.40 1.10
C PHE A 13 -12.25 8.18 0.80
N ALA A 14 -11.82 8.44 -0.45
CA ALA A 14 -10.42 8.32 -0.84
C ALA A 14 -9.50 9.26 -0.05
N ILE A 15 -9.93 10.51 0.20
CA ILE A 15 -9.18 11.46 1.05
C ILE A 15 -9.02 10.91 2.47
N ARG A 16 -10.08 10.34 3.03
CA ARG A 16 -10.04 9.74 4.37
C ARG A 16 -9.05 8.58 4.42
N LEU A 17 -9.14 7.65 3.47
CA LEU A 17 -8.21 6.53 3.37
C LEU A 17 -6.76 6.96 3.26
N ALA A 18 -6.46 7.92 2.38
CA ALA A 18 -5.10 8.41 2.20
C ALA A 18 -4.52 9.02 3.50
N ARG A 19 -5.35 9.70 4.30
CA ARG A 19 -4.93 10.25 5.59
C ARG A 19 -4.67 9.18 6.64
N GLU A 20 -5.55 8.19 6.73
CA GLU A 20 -5.42 7.08 7.68
C GLU A 20 -4.21 6.20 7.33
N ALA A 21 -4.05 5.86 6.04
CA ALA A 21 -2.86 5.19 5.52
C ALA A 21 -1.57 5.98 5.81
N GLY A 22 -1.57 7.30 5.55
CA GLY A 22 -0.43 8.17 5.86
C GLY A 22 -0.05 8.16 7.35
N ALA A 23 -1.03 8.10 8.25
CA ALA A 23 -0.78 7.97 9.68
C ALA A 23 -0.11 6.64 10.04
N MET A 24 -0.55 5.52 9.45
CA MET A 24 0.08 4.20 9.62
C MET A 24 1.53 4.20 9.13
N ILE A 25 1.80 4.81 7.97
CA ILE A 25 3.15 4.94 7.41
C ILE A 25 4.07 5.75 8.35
N LEU A 26 3.56 6.86 8.90
CA LEU A 26 4.32 7.68 9.86
C LEU A 26 4.61 6.94 11.17
N GLU A 27 3.65 6.15 11.66
CA GLU A 27 3.85 5.30 12.84
C GLU A 27 4.92 4.24 12.59
N GLY A 28 4.83 3.52 11.45
CA GLY A 28 5.84 2.58 11.00
C GLY A 28 7.22 3.23 10.87
N SER A 29 7.29 4.44 10.32
CA SER A 29 8.53 5.20 10.20
C SER A 29 9.15 5.59 11.53
N SER A 30 8.33 5.96 12.51
CA SER A 30 8.81 6.34 13.83
C SER A 30 9.47 5.16 14.55
N LYS A 31 8.90 3.94 14.39
CA LYS A 31 9.48 2.68 14.89
C LYS A 31 10.82 2.33 14.21
N ARG A 32 10.99 2.71 12.92
CA ARG A 32 12.29 2.59 12.22
C ARG A 32 13.34 3.55 12.80
N SER A 33 12.97 4.79 13.11
CA SER A 33 13.90 5.80 13.64
C SER A 33 14.36 5.50 15.07
N SER A 34 13.50 4.94 15.93
CA SER A 34 13.89 4.54 17.29
C SER A 34 14.86 3.36 17.34
N SER A 35 14.96 2.59 16.26
CA SER A 35 15.92 1.48 16.11
C SER A 35 17.31 1.96 15.63
N THR A 36 17.52 3.27 15.51
CA THR A 36 18.82 3.87 15.17
C THR A 36 19.69 3.99 16.42
N SER A 37 20.31 2.87 16.79
CA SER A 37 21.58 2.88 17.50
C SER A 37 22.53 1.95 16.75
N THR A 38 23.59 2.55 16.21
CA THR A 38 24.70 1.96 15.44
C THR A 38 24.47 1.76 13.94
N ILE A 39 25.27 2.53 13.21
CA ILE A 39 25.31 2.73 11.77
C ILE A 39 26.17 1.61 11.13
N ASP A 40 25.75 1.10 9.97
CA ASP A 40 26.53 0.32 8.99
C ASP A 40 26.78 -1.20 9.19
N ALA A 41 25.88 -1.95 9.83
CA ALA A 41 25.89 -3.43 9.75
C ALA A 41 24.93 -3.93 8.64
N PRO A 42 25.31 -4.92 7.80
CA PRO A 42 24.43 -5.47 6.75
C PRO A 42 23.08 -6.00 7.27
N ASP A 43 23.01 -6.44 8.53
CA ASP A 43 21.74 -6.85 9.18
C ASP A 43 20.79 -5.68 9.45
N THR A 44 21.29 -4.47 9.69
CA THR A 44 20.41 -3.30 9.90
C THR A 44 19.71 -2.85 8.61
N LYS A 45 20.32 -3.07 7.43
CA LYS A 45 19.68 -2.80 6.14
C LYS A 45 18.55 -3.79 5.87
N LYS A 46 18.74 -5.09 6.14
CA LYS A 46 17.68 -6.11 6.04
C LYS A 46 16.49 -5.75 6.93
N ASN A 47 16.74 -5.50 8.22
CA ASN A 47 15.69 -5.15 9.17
C ASN A 47 14.89 -3.90 8.75
N ARG A 48 15.55 -2.91 8.13
CA ARG A 48 14.88 -1.71 7.65
C ARG A 48 14.05 -1.95 6.39
N VAL A 49 14.48 -2.85 5.50
CA VAL A 49 13.72 -3.27 4.31
C VAL A 49 12.51 -4.09 4.74
N ASP A 50 12.69 -5.05 5.65
CA ASP A 50 11.62 -5.90 6.17
C ASP A 50 10.52 -5.07 6.84
N LEU A 51 10.89 -4.07 7.66
CA LEU A 51 9.94 -3.15 8.29
C LEU A 51 9.17 -2.26 7.29
N VAL A 52 9.76 -1.97 6.13
CA VAL A 52 9.07 -1.22 5.07
C VAL A 52 8.04 -2.12 4.42
N THR A 53 8.42 -3.33 4.01
CA THR A 53 7.50 -4.33 3.45
C THR A 53 6.34 -4.65 4.40
N GLU A 54 6.58 -4.80 5.70
CA GLU A 54 5.51 -5.01 6.68
C GLU A 54 4.54 -3.82 6.78
N THR A 55 5.07 -2.59 6.69
CA THR A 55 4.23 -1.38 6.70
C THR A 55 3.39 -1.30 5.42
N ASP A 56 3.98 -1.61 4.27
CA ASP A 56 3.31 -1.57 2.96
C ASP A 56 2.16 -2.57 2.91
N GLN A 57 2.41 -3.81 3.35
CA GLN A 57 1.40 -4.86 3.45
C GLN A 57 0.26 -4.50 4.41
N ALA A 58 0.60 -3.89 5.56
CA ALA A 58 -0.40 -3.45 6.52
C ALA A 58 -1.29 -2.32 5.96
N VAL A 59 -0.71 -1.38 5.22
CA VAL A 59 -1.44 -0.28 4.58
C VAL A 59 -2.33 -0.81 3.45
N GLU A 60 -1.83 -1.69 2.59
CA GLU A 60 -2.64 -2.29 1.52
C GLU A 60 -3.82 -3.08 2.10
N ALA A 61 -3.56 -3.92 3.11
CA ALA A 61 -4.60 -4.71 3.76
C ALA A 61 -5.68 -3.82 4.40
N PHE A 62 -5.28 -2.72 5.03
CA PHE A 62 -6.21 -1.72 5.56
C PHE A 62 -7.07 -1.09 4.45
N ILE A 63 -6.45 -0.61 3.37
CA ILE A 63 -7.15 0.03 2.25
C ILE A 63 -8.12 -0.95 1.58
N LYS A 64 -7.67 -2.18 1.29
CA LYS A 64 -8.49 -3.26 0.70
C LYS A 64 -9.71 -3.56 1.58
N THR A 65 -9.51 -3.63 2.91
CA THR A 65 -10.58 -3.90 3.88
C THR A 65 -11.63 -2.79 3.88
N GLU A 66 -11.20 -1.53 3.95
CA GLU A 66 -12.13 -0.40 3.97
C GLU A 66 -12.90 -0.25 2.65
N ILE A 67 -12.24 -0.47 1.51
CA ILE A 67 -12.90 -0.46 0.19
C ILE A 67 -13.94 -1.56 0.11
N ALA A 68 -13.59 -2.80 0.50
CA ALA A 68 -14.54 -3.91 0.49
C ALA A 68 -15.74 -3.68 1.42
N ARG A 69 -15.55 -2.92 2.50
CA ARG A 69 -16.61 -2.56 3.44
C ARG A 69 -17.56 -1.49 2.89
N GLU A 70 -17.02 -0.40 2.35
CA GLU A 70 -17.83 0.74 1.85
C GLU A 70 -18.40 0.47 0.46
N TYR A 71 -17.64 -0.22 -0.39
CA TYR A 71 -17.94 -0.47 -1.79
C TYR A 71 -17.80 -1.97 -2.12
N PRO A 72 -18.66 -2.85 -1.58
CA PRO A 72 -18.54 -4.31 -1.72
C PRO A 72 -18.66 -4.82 -3.16
N THR A 73 -19.18 -4.01 -4.08
CA THR A 73 -19.29 -4.35 -5.51
C THR A 73 -18.11 -3.84 -6.33
N PHE A 74 -17.24 -3.00 -5.77
CA PHE A 74 -16.09 -2.43 -6.48
C PHE A 74 -14.96 -3.45 -6.47
N LYS A 75 -14.22 -3.51 -7.57
CA LYS A 75 -13.01 -4.33 -7.66
C LYS A 75 -11.84 -3.61 -7.01
N PHE A 76 -10.83 -4.37 -6.63
CA PHE A 76 -9.60 -3.87 -6.04
C PHE A 76 -8.41 -4.46 -6.78
N ILE A 77 -7.43 -3.62 -7.11
CA ILE A 77 -6.15 -4.02 -7.68
C ILE A 77 -5.07 -3.31 -6.85
N GLY A 78 -4.27 -4.10 -6.13
CA GLY A 78 -3.14 -3.62 -5.33
C GLY A 78 -1.81 -4.12 -5.90
N GLU A 79 -0.73 -3.35 -5.72
CA GLU A 79 0.62 -3.73 -6.15
C GLU A 79 1.08 -5.05 -5.49
N GLU A 80 0.89 -5.19 -4.18
CA GLU A 80 1.30 -6.41 -3.45
C GLU A 80 0.39 -7.59 -3.76
N SER A 81 -0.92 -7.35 -3.90
CA SER A 81 -1.88 -8.37 -4.36
C SER A 81 -1.53 -8.91 -5.75
N PHE A 82 -1.07 -8.05 -6.67
CA PHE A 82 -0.61 -8.45 -8.00
C PHE A 82 0.73 -9.22 -7.94
N ALA A 83 1.68 -8.76 -7.12
CA ALA A 83 2.95 -9.47 -6.88
C ALA A 83 2.73 -10.86 -6.25
N GLY A 84 1.70 -11.02 -5.42
CA GLY A 84 1.25 -12.28 -4.84
C GLY A 84 0.51 -13.21 -5.81
N GLY A 85 0.28 -12.80 -7.06
CA GLY A 85 -0.34 -13.60 -8.11
C GLY A 85 -1.86 -13.47 -8.22
N GLU A 86 -2.49 -12.52 -7.53
CA GLU A 86 -3.91 -12.19 -7.74
C GLU A 86 -4.08 -11.55 -9.12
N ARG A 87 -4.75 -12.23 -10.04
CA ARG A 87 -5.08 -11.70 -11.36
C ARG A 87 -6.52 -11.21 -11.35
N VAL A 88 -6.68 -9.91 -11.18
CA VAL A 88 -7.95 -9.23 -11.39
C VAL A 88 -7.89 -8.57 -12.75
N ASP A 89 -8.75 -9.02 -13.67
CA ASP A 89 -8.89 -8.37 -14.97
C ASP A 89 -9.54 -7.00 -14.77
N LEU A 90 -8.96 -5.97 -15.40
CA LEU A 90 -9.58 -4.66 -15.46
C LEU A 90 -10.80 -4.73 -16.39
N THR A 91 -11.99 -4.54 -15.83
CA THR A 91 -13.28 -4.55 -16.55
C THR A 91 -13.93 -3.17 -16.53
N ASP A 92 -15.14 -3.06 -17.08
CA ASP A 92 -15.98 -1.86 -16.97
C ASP A 92 -16.58 -1.68 -15.55
N ASP A 93 -16.34 -2.62 -14.63
CA ASP A 93 -16.77 -2.48 -13.24
C ASP A 93 -15.94 -1.41 -12.52
N PRO A 94 -16.55 -0.61 -11.63
CA PRO A 94 -15.82 0.34 -10.80
C PRO A 94 -14.70 -0.37 -10.02
N THR A 95 -13.47 0.13 -10.18
CA THR A 95 -12.26 -0.52 -9.66
C THR A 95 -11.37 0.50 -8.95
N PHE A 96 -10.96 0.19 -7.72
CA PHE A 96 -9.89 0.91 -7.03
C PHE A 96 -8.54 0.28 -7.38
N ILE A 97 -7.62 1.09 -7.88
CA ILE A 97 -6.23 0.71 -8.11
C ILE A 97 -5.39 1.44 -7.07
N VAL A 98 -4.64 0.70 -6.26
CA VAL A 98 -3.94 1.22 -5.08
C VAL A 98 -2.47 0.81 -5.10
N ASP A 99 -1.61 1.81 -4.92
CA ASP A 99 -0.18 1.67 -4.65
C ASP A 99 0.06 2.27 -3.25
N PRO A 100 0.34 1.44 -2.22
CA PRO A 100 0.47 1.88 -0.83
C PRO A 100 1.66 2.81 -0.59
N ILE A 101 2.80 2.56 -1.24
CA ILE A 101 4.04 3.34 -1.14
C ILE A 101 4.80 3.25 -2.48
N ASP A 102 4.68 4.31 -3.28
CA ASP A 102 5.55 4.57 -4.43
C ASP A 102 6.99 4.80 -3.92
N GLY A 103 7.80 3.74 -3.81
CA GLY A 103 9.23 3.91 -3.51
C GLY A 103 10.02 2.79 -2.84
N THR A 104 9.59 1.52 -2.78
CA THR A 104 10.51 0.45 -2.35
C THR A 104 11.58 0.10 -3.41
N THR A 105 11.38 0.50 -4.67
CA THR A 105 12.36 0.24 -5.74
C THR A 105 13.63 1.09 -5.62
N ASN A 106 13.61 2.22 -4.89
CA ASN A 106 14.80 3.07 -4.78
C ASN A 106 15.75 2.69 -3.64
N PHE A 107 15.53 1.57 -2.94
CA PHE A 107 16.50 1.04 -1.96
C PHE A 107 16.88 -0.43 -2.15
N ALA A 108 16.43 -1.06 -3.24
CA ALA A 108 16.79 -2.44 -3.60
C ALA A 108 17.58 -2.57 -4.92
N SER A 109 18.05 -1.47 -5.55
CA SER A 109 18.95 -1.57 -6.71
C SER A 109 20.43 -1.58 -6.32
N SER A 110 20.92 -2.74 -5.89
CA SER A 110 22.28 -3.15 -6.26
C SER A 110 22.32 -4.66 -6.44
N GLY A 111 21.73 -5.11 -7.54
CA GLY A 111 21.72 -6.50 -7.98
C GLY A 111 21.73 -6.58 -9.50
N THR A 112 22.75 -5.97 -10.11
CA THR A 112 23.34 -6.30 -11.41
C THR A 112 22.38 -6.51 -12.60
N LEU A 113 22.46 -5.55 -13.54
CA LEU A 113 22.21 -5.80 -14.96
C LEU A 113 22.98 -7.04 -15.43
N ARG A 114 22.26 -8.07 -15.88
CA ARG A 114 22.66 -8.94 -17.00
C ARG A 114 21.43 -9.39 -17.77
#